data_AF-A0A1I1D2T8-F1
#
_entry.id   AF-A0A1I1D2T8-F1
#
_cell.length_a   1.000
_cell.length_b   1.000
_cell.length_c   1.000
_cell.angle_alpha   90.00
_cell.angle_beta   90.00
_cell.angle_gamma   90.00
#
_symmetry.space_group_name_H-M   'P 1'
#
loop_
_entity.id
_entity.type
_entity.pdbx_description
1 polymer ?
#
loop_
_entity_poly.entity_id
_entity_poly.type
_entity_poly.pdbx_seq_one_letter_code
_entity_poly.pdbx_strand_id
1 'polypeptide(L)'
;MRNVWVLVLWLSVPLAAQDYTVNGFSYNNASPNFNKGLRLKGIGDYFFKQKAYAKAVPYYQQALELIPNEADIAFNLGRIYQEEKLWRLAELYYNETIALFAKSENFDKSQLHAYLARVRMAQVKYAQKDNKAALIIINELRKEESLMRSMYPEAWELLGSSFDKVFPVSAVAVKEQ
;
A
#
# COMPACT_ATOMS: atom_id res chain seq x y z
N MET A 1 32.26 48.76 42.08
CA MET A 1 32.50 47.41 41.55
C MET A 1 31.42 46.49 42.09
N ARG A 2 30.53 45.98 41.24
CA ARG A 2 29.48 45.02 41.64
C ARG A 2 29.27 44.06 40.46
N ASN A 3 29.88 42.88 40.57
CA ASN A 3 29.83 41.84 39.54
C ASN A 3 28.45 41.20 39.54
N VAL A 4 27.71 41.35 38.44
CA VAL A 4 26.47 40.62 38.18
C VAL A 4 26.85 39.36 37.42
N TRP A 5 26.73 38.20 38.07
CA TRP A 5 26.89 36.90 37.44
C TRP A 5 25.59 36.56 36.70
N VAL A 6 25.62 36.58 35.37
CA VAL A 6 24.53 36.03 34.54
C VAL A 6 24.72 34.52 34.48
N LEU A 7 23.93 33.79 35.25
CA LEU A 7 23.80 32.34 35.16
C LEU A 7 23.04 31.99 33.87
N VAL A 8 23.78 31.67 32.81
CA VAL A 8 23.20 31.02 31.63
C VAL A 8 23.04 29.54 31.95
N LEU A 9 21.85 29.15 32.39
CA LEU A 9 21.47 27.75 32.51
C LEU A 9 21.36 27.17 31.09
N TRP A 10 22.36 26.37 30.72
CA TRP A 10 22.27 25.46 29.58
C TRP A 10 21.30 24.33 29.93
N LEU A 11 20.00 24.62 29.88
CA LEU A 11 19.00 23.56 29.77
C LEU A 11 19.09 23.02 28.35
N SER A 12 19.91 21.99 28.16
CA SER A 12 19.82 21.11 27.00
C SER A 12 18.51 20.33 27.09
N VAL A 13 17.39 21.01 26.83
CA VAL A 13 16.14 20.36 26.50
C VAL A 13 16.44 19.54 25.23
N PRO A 14 16.35 18.20 25.26
CA PRO A 14 16.38 17.45 24.02
C PRO A 14 15.25 18.03 23.18
N LEU A 15 15.56 18.57 22.01
CA LEU A 15 14.55 19.07 21.09
C LEU A 15 13.73 17.86 20.62
N ALA A 16 12.74 17.47 21.42
CA ALA A 16 11.72 16.55 21.00
C ALA A 16 11.06 17.20 19.79
N ALA A 17 11.13 16.49 18.66
CA ALA A 17 10.49 16.79 17.40
C ALA A 17 9.03 17.21 17.62
N GLN A 18 8.79 18.49 17.86
CA GLN A 18 7.45 19.06 17.95
C GLN A 18 7.04 19.45 16.55
N ASP A 19 5.81 19.09 16.17
CA ASP A 19 5.21 19.58 14.94
C ASP A 19 5.05 21.09 15.05
N TYR A 20 5.54 21.83 14.06
CA TYR A 20 5.42 23.28 14.04
C TYR A 20 4.90 23.77 12.70
N THR A 21 4.07 24.80 12.72
CA THR A 21 3.57 25.45 11.52
C THR A 21 4.46 26.65 11.18
N VAL A 22 4.97 26.70 9.95
CA VAL A 22 5.65 27.89 9.40
C VAL A 22 4.84 28.37 8.20
N ASN A 23 4.34 29.61 8.26
CA ASN A 23 3.57 30.24 7.19
C ASN A 23 2.34 29.42 6.72
N GLY A 24 1.64 28.77 7.65
CA GLY A 24 0.45 27.95 7.35
C GLY A 24 0.77 26.54 6.83
N PHE A 25 2.04 26.17 6.70
CA PHE A 25 2.47 24.81 6.40
C PHE A 25 2.84 24.08 7.69
N SER A 26 2.16 22.97 7.98
CA SER A 26 2.53 22.08 9.10
C SER A 26 3.78 21.31 8.73
N TYR A 27 4.89 21.58 9.41
CA TYR A 27 6.08 20.76 9.37
C TYR A 27 5.95 19.69 10.43
N ASN A 28 5.41 18.53 10.02
CA ASN A 28 5.47 17.34 10.86
C ASN A 28 6.91 16.88 10.91
N ASN A 29 7.50 16.86 12.10
CA ASN A 29 8.83 16.28 12.30
C ASN A 29 8.67 14.76 12.35
N ALA A 30 8.40 14.17 11.18
CA ALA A 30 8.29 12.73 11.07
C ALA A 30 9.54 12.08 11.69
N SER A 31 9.34 11.05 12.52
CA SER A 31 10.42 10.46 13.29
C SER A 31 11.60 10.08 12.38
N PRO A 32 12.86 10.16 12.84
CA PRO A 32 14.01 9.74 12.03
C PRO A 32 13.84 8.33 11.42
N ASN A 33 13.16 7.42 12.14
CA ASN A 33 12.80 6.09 11.67
C ASN A 33 11.75 6.12 10.55
N PHE A 34 10.71 6.95 10.66
CA PHE A 34 9.72 7.13 9.60
C PHE A 34 10.39 7.64 8.31
N ASN A 35 11.23 8.66 8.41
CA ASN A 35 11.98 9.20 7.27
C ASN A 35 12.94 8.17 6.68
N LYS A 36 13.59 7.35 7.51
CA LYS A 36 14.43 6.23 7.04
C LYS A 36 13.60 5.18 6.32
N GLY A 37 12.42 4.84 6.86
CA GLY A 37 11.47 3.91 6.23
C GLY A 37 11.05 4.37 4.84
N LEU A 38 10.69 5.64 4.67
CA LEU A 38 10.33 6.20 3.37
C LEU A 38 11.49 6.16 2.36
N ARG A 39 12.73 6.43 2.80
CA ARG A 39 13.91 6.31 1.93
C ARG A 39 14.15 4.86 1.49
N LEU A 40 14.04 3.90 2.42
CA LEU A 40 14.17 2.48 2.11
C LEU A 40 13.09 2.02 1.13
N LYS A 41 11.83 2.44 1.34
CA LYS A 41 10.74 2.22 0.37
C LYS A 41 11.11 2.77 -1.01
N GLY A 42 11.64 3.98 -1.08
CA GLY A 42 12.07 4.59 -2.35
C GLY A 42 13.16 3.80 -3.08
N ILE A 43 14.12 3.22 -2.34
CA ILE A 43 15.14 2.33 -2.92
C ILE A 43 14.50 1.03 -3.41
N GLY A 44 13.55 0.47 -2.64
CA GLY A 44 12.73 -0.67 -3.06
C GLY A 44 11.99 -0.38 -4.38
N ASP A 45 11.31 0.77 -4.46
CA ASP A 45 10.58 1.23 -5.65
C ASP A 45 11.49 1.38 -6.87
N TYR A 46 12.72 1.86 -6.67
CA TYR A 46 13.73 1.91 -7.73
C TYR A 46 14.06 0.52 -8.27
N PHE A 47 14.42 -0.43 -7.40
CA PHE A 47 14.75 -1.80 -7.85
C PHE A 47 13.54 -2.53 -8.42
N PHE A 48 12.35 -2.30 -7.88
CA PHE A 48 11.10 -2.85 -8.38
C PHE A 48 10.84 -2.43 -9.84
N LYS A 49 11.00 -1.14 -10.16
CA LYS A 49 10.85 -0.61 -11.53
C LYS A 49 11.84 -1.25 -12.51
N GLN A 50 13.05 -1.58 -12.03
CA GLN A 50 14.06 -2.29 -12.82
C GLN A 50 13.82 -3.81 -12.91
N LYS A 51 12.71 -4.32 -12.35
CA LYS A 51 12.41 -5.75 -12.18
C LYS A 51 13.50 -6.54 -11.43
N ALA A 52 14.33 -5.83 -10.66
CA ALA A 52 15.38 -6.41 -9.84
C ALA A 52 14.81 -6.85 -8.48
N TYR A 53 13.87 -7.80 -8.51
CA TYR A 53 13.07 -8.19 -7.35
C TYR A 53 13.89 -8.66 -6.15
N ALA A 54 14.89 -9.50 -6.38
CA ALA A 54 15.82 -9.95 -5.33
C ALA A 54 16.54 -8.79 -4.60
N LYS A 55 16.71 -7.63 -5.27
CA LYS A 55 17.25 -6.43 -4.64
C LYS A 55 16.16 -5.59 -3.96
N ALA A 56 14.95 -5.53 -4.51
CA ALA A 56 13.85 -4.73 -3.97
C ALA A 56 13.31 -5.26 -2.64
N VAL A 57 13.09 -6.57 -2.53
CA VAL A 57 12.48 -7.22 -1.36
C VAL A 57 13.15 -6.83 -0.03
N PRO A 58 14.48 -6.92 0.16
CA PRO A 58 15.09 -6.59 1.45
C PRO A 58 14.91 -5.12 1.84
N TYR A 59 14.87 -4.19 0.89
CA TYR A 59 14.60 -2.77 1.20
C TYR A 59 13.15 -2.55 1.62
N TYR A 60 12.20 -3.23 0.96
CA TYR A 60 10.81 -3.18 1.37
C TYR A 60 10.58 -3.80 2.74
N GLN A 61 11.21 -4.92 3.07
CA GLN A 61 11.12 -5.54 4.39
C GLN A 61 11.66 -4.62 5.49
N GLN A 62 12.85 -4.05 5.30
CA GLN A 62 13.40 -3.06 6.26
C GLN A 62 12.54 -1.79 6.35
N ALA A 63 11.91 -1.37 5.25
CA ALA A 63 10.99 -0.24 5.29
C ALA A 63 9.74 -0.58 6.12
N LEU A 64 9.16 -1.77 5.94
CA LEU A 64 7.98 -2.24 6.68
C LEU A 64 8.26 -2.36 8.18
N GLU A 65 9.47 -2.74 8.58
CA GLU A 65 9.88 -2.74 10.00
C GLU A 65 9.83 -1.34 10.64
N LEU A 66 10.12 -0.29 9.86
CA LEU A 66 10.15 1.09 10.35
C LEU A 66 8.80 1.82 10.20
N ILE A 67 8.04 1.47 9.17
CA ILE A 67 6.73 2.06 8.84
C ILE A 67 5.71 0.94 8.55
N PRO A 68 5.30 0.17 9.58
CA PRO A 68 4.49 -1.04 9.39
C PRO A 68 3.08 -0.79 8.86
N ASN A 69 2.60 0.45 8.92
CA ASN A 69 1.30 0.84 8.39
C ASN A 69 1.35 1.35 6.94
N GLU A 70 2.51 1.34 6.27
CA GLU A 70 2.63 1.82 4.90
C GLU A 70 2.14 0.77 3.88
N ALA A 71 0.84 0.83 3.55
CA ALA A 71 0.15 -0.16 2.72
C ALA A 71 0.77 -0.37 1.32
N ASP A 72 1.38 0.67 0.75
CA ASP A 72 2.05 0.60 -0.55
C ASP A 72 3.23 -0.38 -0.57
N ILE A 73 3.92 -0.54 0.57
CA ILE A 73 5.04 -1.48 0.67
C ILE A 73 4.53 -2.92 0.56
N ALA A 74 3.47 -3.25 1.31
CA ALA A 74 2.82 -4.55 1.22
C ALA A 74 2.31 -4.80 -0.20
N PHE A 75 1.72 -3.79 -0.85
CA PHE A 75 1.24 -3.93 -2.22
C PHE A 75 2.36 -4.27 -3.21
N ASN A 76 3.50 -3.58 -3.10
CA ASN A 76 4.65 -3.83 -3.97
C ASN A 76 5.29 -5.20 -3.70
N LEU A 77 5.36 -5.64 -2.45
CA LEU A 77 5.78 -7.00 -2.12
C LEU A 77 4.84 -8.06 -2.72
N GLY A 78 3.52 -7.86 -2.61
CA GLY A 78 2.53 -8.73 -3.25
C GLY A 78 2.73 -8.84 -4.76
N ARG A 79 3.01 -7.72 -5.43
CA ARG A 79 3.34 -7.68 -6.86
C ARG A 79 4.61 -8.45 -7.18
N ILE A 80 5.68 -8.24 -6.41
CA ILE A 80 6.93 -9.00 -6.59
C ILE A 80 6.66 -10.50 -6.52
N TYR A 81 6.00 -10.96 -5.46
CA TYR A 81 5.75 -12.39 -5.27
C TYR A 81 4.78 -12.95 -6.31
N GLN A 82 3.85 -12.15 -6.83
CA GLN A 82 3.01 -12.56 -7.95
C GLN A 82 3.84 -12.76 -9.24
N GLU A 83 4.77 -11.86 -9.56
CA GLU A 83 5.66 -11.98 -10.72
C GLU A 83 6.59 -13.19 -10.59
N GLU A 84 7.06 -13.49 -9.38
CA GLU A 84 7.87 -14.69 -9.09
C GLU A 84 7.04 -15.98 -8.95
N LYS A 85 5.72 -15.92 -9.17
CA LYS A 85 4.78 -17.04 -9.06
C LYS A 85 4.73 -17.68 -7.66
N LEU A 86 5.15 -16.93 -6.64
CA LEU A 86 5.08 -17.28 -5.23
C LEU A 86 3.69 -16.91 -4.69
N TRP A 87 2.67 -17.61 -5.19
CA TRP A 87 1.26 -17.27 -5.02
C TRP A 87 0.80 -17.09 -3.58
N ARG A 88 1.29 -17.94 -2.66
CA ARG A 88 0.93 -17.83 -1.24
C ARG A 88 1.44 -16.55 -0.60
N LEU A 89 2.65 -16.13 -0.95
CA LEU A 89 3.22 -14.86 -0.47
C LEU A 89 2.51 -13.67 -1.12
N ALA A 90 2.23 -13.75 -2.42
CA ALA A 90 1.46 -12.72 -3.12
C ALA A 90 0.10 -12.48 -2.45
N GLU A 91 -0.64 -13.55 -2.18
CA GLU A 91 -1.93 -13.50 -1.49
C GLU A 91 -1.80 -12.91 -0.08
N LEU A 92 -0.81 -13.35 0.70
CA LEU A 92 -0.54 -12.81 2.04
C LEU A 92 -0.41 -11.29 2.01
N TYR A 93 0.45 -10.78 1.14
CA TYR A 93 0.73 -9.35 1.05
C TYR A 93 -0.42 -8.55 0.45
N TYR A 94 -1.21 -9.10 -0.47
CA TYR A 94 -2.43 -8.42 -0.94
C TYR A 94 -3.51 -8.34 0.14
N ASN A 95 -3.67 -9.38 0.95
CA ASN A 95 -4.55 -9.31 2.13
C ASN A 95 -4.07 -8.27 3.13
N GLU A 96 -2.75 -8.19 3.37
CA GLU A 96 -2.15 -7.16 4.21
C GLU A 96 -2.38 -5.76 3.65
N THR A 97 -2.21 -5.54 2.34
CA THR A 97 -2.54 -4.26 1.68
C THR A 97 -3.98 -3.84 1.98
N ILE A 98 -4.95 -4.72 1.74
CA ILE A 98 -6.37 -4.44 1.96
C ILE A 98 -6.63 -4.11 3.45
N ALA A 99 -6.05 -4.88 4.37
CA ALA A 99 -6.19 -4.65 5.80
C ALA A 99 -5.56 -3.32 6.25
N LEU A 100 -4.40 -2.95 5.71
CA LEU A 100 -3.71 -1.70 6.05
C LEU A 100 -4.47 -0.48 5.52
N PHE A 101 -5.05 -0.53 4.32
CA PHE A 101 -5.88 0.56 3.77
C PHE A 101 -7.19 0.78 4.53
N ALA A 102 -7.67 -0.21 5.29
CA ALA A 102 -8.83 -0.06 6.17
C ALA A 102 -8.49 0.60 7.52
N LYS A 103 -7.21 0.78 7.85
CA LYS A 103 -6.79 1.45 9.09
C LYS A 103 -6.87 2.97 8.96
N SER A 104 -7.13 3.66 10.07
CA SER A 104 -7.21 5.12 10.16
C SER A 104 -5.99 5.85 9.57
N GLU A 105 -4.80 5.27 9.74
CA GLU A 105 -3.52 5.84 9.32
C GLU A 105 -3.36 5.92 7.79
N ASN A 106 -4.23 5.23 7.02
CA ASN A 106 -4.26 5.26 5.57
C ASN A 106 -5.58 5.80 5.01
N PHE A 107 -6.47 6.35 5.85
CA PHE A 107 -7.80 6.80 5.40
C PHE A 107 -7.73 7.91 4.34
N ASP A 108 -6.74 8.81 4.45
CA ASP A 108 -6.52 9.89 3.49
C ASP A 108 -5.80 9.44 2.21
N LYS A 109 -5.33 8.18 2.16
CA LYS A 109 -4.64 7.63 0.99
C LYS A 109 -5.65 7.12 -0.03
N SER A 110 -5.27 7.21 -1.31
CA SER A 110 -6.04 6.65 -2.40
C SER A 110 -6.29 5.15 -2.18
N GLN A 111 -7.55 4.72 -2.25
CA GLN A 111 -7.92 3.31 -2.17
C GLN A 111 -7.55 2.51 -3.44
N LEU A 112 -6.95 3.16 -4.44
CA LEU A 112 -6.55 2.55 -5.71
C LEU A 112 -5.75 1.25 -5.50
N HIS A 113 -4.74 1.25 -4.63
CA HIS A 113 -3.94 0.06 -4.38
C HIS A 113 -4.72 -1.05 -3.65
N ALA A 114 -5.71 -0.72 -2.84
CA ALA A 114 -6.61 -1.72 -2.26
C ALA A 114 -7.48 -2.40 -3.34
N TYR A 115 -8.02 -1.62 -4.29
CA TYR A 115 -8.74 -2.17 -5.45
C TYR A 115 -7.83 -3.01 -6.35
N LEU A 116 -6.64 -2.51 -6.68
CA LEU A 116 -5.66 -3.26 -7.46
C LEU A 116 -5.22 -4.54 -6.73
N ALA A 117 -5.07 -4.53 -5.41
CA ALA A 117 -4.77 -5.71 -4.61
C ALA A 117 -5.89 -6.75 -4.71
N ARG A 118 -7.16 -6.34 -4.64
CA ARG A 118 -8.31 -7.25 -4.83
C ARG A 118 -8.31 -7.86 -6.24
N VAL A 119 -8.10 -7.05 -7.29
CA VAL A 119 -8.03 -7.53 -8.68
C VAL A 119 -6.87 -8.54 -8.84
N ARG A 120 -5.69 -8.22 -8.30
CA ARG A 120 -4.52 -9.09 -8.35
C ARG A 120 -4.68 -10.36 -7.52
N MET A 121 -5.39 -10.29 -6.39
CA MET A 121 -5.75 -11.46 -5.60
C MET A 121 -6.64 -12.40 -6.41
N ALA A 122 -7.60 -11.89 -7.19
CA ALA A 122 -8.38 -12.73 -8.11
C ALA A 122 -7.48 -13.39 -9.17
N GLN A 123 -6.48 -12.69 -9.70
CA GLN A 123 -5.51 -13.27 -10.64
C GLN A 123 -4.68 -14.38 -9.98
N VAL A 124 -4.26 -14.19 -8.73
CA VAL A 124 -3.54 -15.20 -7.94
C VAL A 124 -4.40 -16.43 -7.72
N LYS A 125 -5.66 -16.27 -7.31
CA LYS A 125 -6.61 -17.39 -7.14
C LYS A 125 -6.85 -18.15 -8.43
N TYR A 126 -7.02 -17.42 -9.53
CA TYR A 126 -7.14 -18.01 -10.86
C TYR A 126 -5.89 -18.79 -11.27
N ALA A 127 -4.69 -18.24 -11.04
CA ALA A 127 -3.41 -18.92 -11.31
C ALA A 127 -3.22 -20.21 -10.47
N GLN A 128 -3.79 -20.24 -9.26
CA GLN A 128 -3.85 -21.43 -8.41
C GLN A 128 -4.94 -22.43 -8.82
N LYS A 129 -5.70 -22.16 -9.90
CA LYS A 129 -6.88 -22.93 -10.35
C LYS A 129 -8.06 -22.90 -9.38
N ASP A 130 -8.07 -21.95 -8.44
CA ASP A 130 -9.21 -21.69 -7.55
C ASP A 130 -10.17 -20.68 -8.20
N ASN A 131 -10.82 -21.15 -9.28
CA ASN A 131 -11.73 -20.32 -10.06
C ASN A 131 -12.93 -19.83 -9.25
N LYS A 132 -13.36 -20.61 -8.25
CA LYS A 132 -14.47 -20.23 -7.36
C LYS A 132 -14.10 -19.02 -6.51
N ALA A 133 -12.93 -19.04 -5.86
CA ALA A 133 -12.48 -17.88 -5.09
C ALA A 133 -12.23 -16.66 -5.97
N ALA A 134 -11.63 -16.84 -7.15
CA ALA A 134 -11.43 -15.75 -8.11
C ALA A 134 -12.76 -15.08 -8.51
N LEU A 135 -13.77 -15.88 -8.84
CA LEU A 135 -15.09 -15.37 -9.25
C LEU A 135 -15.80 -14.62 -8.13
N ILE A 136 -15.69 -15.08 -6.88
CA ILE A 136 -16.25 -14.37 -5.72
C ILE A 136 -15.66 -12.96 -5.62
N ILE A 137 -14.32 -12.84 -5.69
CA ILE A 137 -13.65 -11.54 -5.59
C ILE A 137 -14.07 -10.60 -6.73
N ILE A 138 -14.13 -11.13 -7.96
CA ILE A 138 -14.54 -10.36 -9.16
C ILE A 138 -15.98 -9.85 -9.01
N ASN A 139 -16.89 -10.69 -8.50
CA ASN A 139 -18.28 -10.29 -8.32
C ASN A 139 -18.44 -9.19 -7.28
N GLU A 140 -17.71 -9.27 -6.16
CA GLU A 140 -17.71 -8.19 -5.17
C GLU A 140 -17.16 -6.88 -5.76
N LEU A 141 -16.10 -6.94 -6.57
CA LEU A 141 -15.57 -5.74 -7.25
C LEU A 141 -16.57 -5.15 -8.25
N ARG A 142 -17.32 -5.98 -8.99
CA ARG A 142 -18.32 -5.52 -9.96
C ARG A 142 -19.51 -4.81 -9.32
N LYS A 143 -19.86 -5.13 -8.06
CA LYS A 143 -20.88 -4.35 -7.32
C LYS A 143 -20.47 -2.89 -7.12
N GLU A 144 -19.16 -2.62 -7.15
CA GLU A 144 -18.58 -1.29 -6.98
C GLU A 144 -18.22 -0.63 -8.32
N GLU A 145 -18.73 -1.14 -9.45
CA GLU A 145 -18.36 -0.71 -10.82
C GLU A 145 -18.44 0.80 -11.02
N SER A 146 -19.55 1.44 -10.65
CA SER A 146 -19.75 2.88 -10.84
C SER A 146 -18.67 3.70 -10.12
N LEU A 147 -18.33 3.29 -8.89
CA LEU A 147 -17.28 3.91 -8.10
C LEU A 147 -15.90 3.66 -8.72
N MET A 148 -15.60 2.41 -9.11
CA MET A 148 -14.32 2.06 -9.70
C MET A 148 -14.09 2.79 -11.02
N ARG A 149 -15.09 2.86 -11.90
CA ARG A 149 -14.99 3.59 -13.18
C ARG A 149 -14.74 5.08 -13.00
N SER A 150 -15.34 5.69 -11.98
CA SER A 150 -15.22 7.14 -11.74
C SER A 150 -13.95 7.52 -10.99
N MET A 151 -13.60 6.77 -9.93
CA MET A 151 -12.52 7.12 -9.02
C MET A 151 -11.21 6.35 -9.28
N TYR A 152 -11.31 5.12 -9.80
CA TYR A 152 -10.18 4.19 -9.95
C TYR A 152 -10.17 3.48 -11.31
N PRO A 153 -10.22 4.22 -12.43
CA PRO A 153 -10.41 3.65 -13.77
C PRO A 153 -9.34 2.62 -14.14
N GLU A 154 -8.10 2.79 -13.67
CA GLU A 154 -7.02 1.81 -13.85
C GLU A 154 -7.36 0.44 -13.26
N ALA A 155 -7.93 0.40 -12.04
CA ALA A 155 -8.31 -0.86 -11.41
C ALA A 155 -9.48 -1.53 -12.14
N TRP A 156 -10.43 -0.72 -12.63
CA TRP A 156 -11.54 -1.22 -13.45
C TRP A 156 -11.05 -1.81 -14.78
N GLU A 157 -10.16 -1.10 -15.48
CA GLU A 157 -9.57 -1.55 -16.73
C GLU A 157 -8.77 -2.85 -16.55
N LEU A 158 -7.99 -2.95 -15.46
CA LEU A 158 -7.27 -4.18 -15.13
C LEU A 158 -8.22 -5.35 -14.87
N LEU A 159 -9.32 -5.12 -14.14
CA LEU A 159 -10.33 -6.13 -13.89
C LEU A 159 -10.94 -6.65 -15.20
N GLY A 160 -11.39 -5.74 -16.07
CA GLY A 160 -12.01 -6.09 -17.34
C GLY A 160 -11.06 -6.82 -18.28
N SER A 161 -9.86 -6.28 -18.49
CA SER A 161 -8.83 -6.90 -19.35
C SER A 161 -8.39 -8.28 -18.87
N SER A 162 -8.40 -8.52 -17.56
CA SER A 162 -8.03 -9.81 -16.97
C SER A 162 -9.14 -10.86 -17.06
N PHE A 163 -10.42 -10.46 -16.96
CA PHE A 163 -11.49 -11.39 -16.64
C PHE A 163 -12.71 -11.36 -17.55
N ASP A 164 -12.98 -10.31 -18.35
CA ASP A 164 -14.23 -10.26 -19.12
C ASP A 164 -14.33 -11.34 -20.20
N LYS A 165 -13.19 -11.86 -20.68
CA LYS A 165 -13.14 -13.02 -21.58
C LYS A 165 -13.43 -14.36 -20.87
N VAL A 166 -13.09 -14.45 -19.59
CA VAL A 166 -13.14 -15.70 -18.80
C VAL A 166 -14.45 -15.80 -18.01
N PHE A 167 -14.90 -14.67 -17.46
CA PHE A 167 -16.09 -14.52 -16.62
C PHE A 167 -16.93 -13.35 -17.14
N PRO A 168 -17.57 -13.49 -18.32
CA PRO A 168 -18.36 -12.40 -18.90
C PRO A 168 -19.46 -11.96 -17.93
N VAL A 169 -19.79 -10.67 -17.92
CA VAL A 169 -20.77 -10.06 -17.02
C VAL A 169 -22.13 -10.78 -17.07
N SER A 170 -22.52 -11.29 -18.25
CA SER A 170 -23.76 -12.06 -18.44
C SER A 170 -23.77 -13.43 -17.75
N ALA A 171 -22.60 -14.04 -17.50
CA ALA A 171 -22.50 -15.31 -16.76
C ALA A 171 -22.71 -15.13 -15.23
N VAL A 172 -22.74 -13.89 -14.75
CA VAL A 172 -22.82 -13.54 -13.33
C VAL A 172 -24.24 -13.15 -12.90
N ALA A 173 -25.09 -12.70 -13.84
CA ALA A 173 -26.44 -12.22 -13.55
C ALA A 173 -27.48 -13.34 -13.25
N VAL A 174 -27.13 -14.62 -13.42
CA VAL A 174 -28.07 -15.74 -13.22
C VAL A 174 -27.83 -16.38 -11.85
N LYS A 175 -28.15 -15.67 -10.76
CA LYS A 175 -28.42 -16.26 -9.43
C LYS A 175 -29.02 -15.28 -8.40
N GLU A 176 -29.79 -14.30 -8.89
CA GLU A 176 -30.73 -13.55 -8.06
C GLU A 176 -32.13 -13.71 -8.65
N GLN A 177 -32.69 -14.92 -8.50
CA GLN A 177 -34.13 -15.22 -8.57
C GLN A 177 -34.47 -16.21 -7.46
#